data_AF-A0A954KTV0-F1
#
_entry.id   AF-A0A954KTV0-F1
#
_cell.length_a   1.000
_cell.length_b   1.000
_cell.length_c   1.000
_cell.angle_alpha   90.00
_cell.angle_beta   90.00
_cell.angle_gamma   90.00
#
_symmetry.space_group_name_H-M   'P 1'
#
loop_
_entity.id
_entity.type
_entity.pdbx_description
1 polymer ?
#
loop_
_entity_poly.entity_id
_entity_poly.type
_entity_poly.pdbx_seq_one_letter_code
_entity_poly.pdbx_strand_id
1 'polypeptide(L)'
;PDGKPTKARRSVARFALATAAILLLAAGLWWGPGLVSDYVKFSPSQAEATTNNETIPPTPVVGSAEALKELPAPDANGIVQLAPGRYAASPLQSTGDLLITGPDSGDATIVIEPQQSWSLSGDRILISQVHLEVPYERTGAACDIQCQELAVDRVQVTTSSPSETNSEQSLISWNLLRSSDVTSGRLYVRDSAFLNVGSLFDVAFPLQQATFENLLQTGPGNLLQLQQGVKPGGTAAVTFVNCTLRDAGAAVSLGLDDSNPGGHLTLGGKESLLLIGDDNALVEFHSGRLPPDWAERIRVSGEGLIFPANHPLAGYRFDSGELRPLDSQSINIDGLLSGNIEFADNNLNTPEASNVIKADIPLRQSQLPPGADTTRLVR
;
A
#
# COMPACT_ATOMS: atom_id res chain seq x y z
N PRO A 1 -38.32 2.47 -60.50
CA PRO A 1 -36.91 2.16 -60.16
C PRO A 1 -36.77 2.06 -58.64
N ASP A 2 -36.89 0.82 -58.15
CA ASP A 2 -36.92 0.44 -56.73
C ASP A 2 -35.53 0.52 -56.09
N GLY A 3 -35.41 1.32 -55.01
CA GLY A 3 -34.20 1.41 -54.18
C GLY A 3 -34.36 0.62 -52.89
N LYS A 4 -33.72 -0.56 -52.80
CA LYS A 4 -33.64 -1.36 -51.57
C LYS A 4 -32.68 -0.73 -50.55
N PRO A 5 -33.01 -0.68 -49.25
CA PRO A 5 -32.09 -0.23 -48.21
C PRO A 5 -31.05 -1.30 -47.86
N THR A 6 -29.79 -0.89 -47.84
CA THR A 6 -28.60 -1.70 -47.54
C THR A 6 -28.49 -2.07 -46.06
N LYS A 7 -28.43 -3.37 -45.79
CA LYS A 7 -28.10 -3.99 -44.50
C LYS A 7 -26.60 -3.81 -44.18
N ALA A 8 -26.21 -2.71 -43.51
CA ALA A 8 -24.80 -2.50 -43.12
C ALA A 8 -24.61 -1.87 -41.74
N ARG A 9 -25.51 -2.11 -40.77
CA ARG A 9 -25.42 -1.53 -39.41
C ARG A 9 -25.50 -2.51 -38.24
N ARG A 10 -25.38 -3.82 -38.47
CA ARG A 10 -25.49 -4.83 -37.40
C ARG A 10 -24.20 -5.53 -36.98
N SER A 11 -23.03 -5.22 -37.59
CA SER A 11 -21.76 -5.89 -37.25
C SER A 11 -20.88 -5.16 -36.24
N VAL A 12 -21.03 -3.84 -36.06
CA VAL A 12 -20.13 -3.05 -35.17
C VAL A 12 -20.46 -3.26 -33.69
N ALA A 13 -21.74 -3.44 -33.34
CA ALA A 13 -22.15 -3.67 -31.94
C ALA A 13 -21.74 -5.03 -31.37
N ARG A 14 -21.47 -6.03 -32.23
CA ARG A 14 -21.04 -7.37 -31.77
C ARG A 14 -19.53 -7.48 -31.54
N PHE A 15 -18.75 -6.61 -32.16
CA PHE A 15 -17.30 -6.55 -31.92
C PHE A 15 -16.97 -5.81 -30.61
N ALA A 16 -17.68 -4.73 -30.28
CA ALA A 16 -17.44 -3.99 -29.03
C ALA A 16 -17.77 -4.80 -27.76
N LEU A 17 -18.78 -5.66 -27.80
CA LEU A 17 -19.14 -6.51 -26.66
C LEU A 17 -18.14 -7.65 -26.42
N ALA A 18 -17.50 -8.16 -27.47
CA ALA A 18 -16.51 -9.23 -27.37
C ALA A 18 -15.18 -8.72 -26.77
N THR A 19 -14.76 -7.50 -27.09
CA THR A 19 -13.54 -6.91 -26.52
C THR A 19 -13.69 -6.56 -25.04
N ALA A 20 -14.88 -6.10 -24.61
CA ALA A 20 -15.17 -5.83 -23.20
C ALA A 20 -15.20 -7.12 -22.35
N ALA A 21 -15.75 -8.21 -22.88
CA ALA A 21 -15.77 -9.50 -22.20
C ALA A 21 -14.38 -10.15 -22.05
N ILE A 22 -13.48 -9.95 -23.04
CA ILE A 22 -12.09 -10.45 -22.97
C ILE A 22 -11.26 -9.65 -21.96
N LEU A 23 -11.49 -8.33 -21.83
CA LEU A 23 -10.84 -7.51 -20.80
C LEU A 23 -11.34 -7.85 -19.38
N LEU A 24 -12.63 -8.16 -19.20
CA LEU A 24 -13.18 -8.60 -17.91
C LEU A 24 -12.73 -10.01 -17.51
N LEU A 25 -12.58 -10.94 -18.47
CA LEU A 25 -12.02 -12.28 -18.20
C LEU A 25 -10.52 -12.23 -17.89
N ALA A 26 -9.77 -11.30 -18.49
CA ALA A 26 -8.36 -11.07 -18.13
C ALA A 26 -8.21 -10.46 -16.73
N ALA A 27 -9.12 -9.59 -16.29
CA ALA A 27 -9.14 -9.05 -14.93
C ALA A 27 -9.46 -10.14 -13.88
N GLY A 28 -10.40 -11.05 -14.18
CA GLY A 28 -10.75 -12.16 -13.29
C GLY A 28 -9.67 -13.26 -13.16
N LEU A 29 -8.83 -13.45 -14.19
CA LEU A 29 -7.69 -14.38 -14.17
C LEU A 29 -6.42 -13.78 -13.54
N TRP A 30 -6.34 -12.44 -13.40
CA TRP A 30 -5.26 -11.75 -12.68
C TRP A 30 -5.48 -11.68 -11.16
N TRP A 31 -6.69 -11.94 -10.69
CA TRP A 31 -7.01 -12.16 -9.27
C TRP A 31 -6.73 -13.62 -8.84
N GLY A 32 -5.71 -14.24 -9.43
CA GLY A 32 -5.32 -15.60 -9.09
C GLY A 32 -4.60 -15.62 -7.73
N PRO A 33 -5.13 -16.32 -6.71
CA PRO A 33 -4.45 -16.51 -5.42
C PRO A 33 -3.15 -17.34 -5.52
N GLY A 34 -2.72 -17.74 -6.73
CA GLY A 34 -1.62 -18.68 -6.95
C GLY A 34 -0.25 -18.19 -6.52
N LEU A 35 0.04 -16.89 -6.63
CA LEU A 35 1.36 -16.38 -6.20
C LEU A 35 1.45 -16.21 -4.68
N VAL A 36 0.36 -15.81 -4.00
CA VAL A 36 0.34 -15.70 -2.54
C VAL A 36 0.15 -17.08 -1.88
N SER A 37 -0.57 -18.01 -2.52
CA SER A 37 -0.77 -19.37 -2.02
C SER A 37 0.52 -20.19 -1.96
N ASP A 38 1.53 -19.88 -2.79
CA ASP A 38 2.83 -20.54 -2.70
C ASP A 38 3.72 -19.92 -1.61
N TYR A 39 3.46 -18.67 -1.19
CA TYR A 39 4.13 -18.04 -0.05
C TYR A 39 3.63 -18.54 1.32
N VAL A 40 2.38 -19.02 1.43
CA VAL A 40 1.75 -19.41 2.72
C VAL A 40 1.98 -20.90 3.08
N LYS A 41 2.74 -21.68 2.29
CA LYS A 41 2.95 -23.12 2.55
C LYS A 41 4.10 -23.49 3.50
N PHE A 42 4.80 -22.53 4.10
CA PHE A 42 5.80 -22.79 5.14
C PHE A 42 5.25 -22.45 6.52
N SER A 43 4.36 -23.31 7.03
CA SER A 43 3.92 -23.27 8.43
C SER A 43 4.69 -24.34 9.21
N PRO A 44 5.57 -23.98 10.18
CA PRO A 44 6.23 -24.96 11.03
C PRO A 44 5.23 -25.57 12.01
N SER A 45 5.30 -26.90 12.13
CA SER A 45 4.60 -27.78 13.06
C SER A 45 4.35 -27.15 14.45
N GLN A 46 3.08 -27.04 14.84
CA GLN A 46 2.65 -26.64 16.18
C GLN A 46 3.16 -27.61 17.26
N ALA A 47 3.79 -27.06 18.30
CA ALA A 47 4.00 -27.74 19.57
C ALA A 47 2.93 -27.28 20.56
N GLU A 48 2.28 -28.25 21.21
CA GLU A 48 1.24 -28.05 22.23
C GLU A 48 1.84 -27.35 23.47
N ALA A 49 1.24 -26.23 23.89
CA ALA A 49 1.57 -25.55 25.14
C ALA A 49 0.41 -25.67 26.15
N THR A 50 0.72 -26.35 27.25
CA THR A 50 -0.10 -26.54 28.45
C THR A 50 -0.43 -25.23 29.17
N THR A 51 -1.68 -25.11 29.60
CA THR A 51 -2.25 -24.01 30.41
C THR A 51 -1.77 -24.12 31.87
N ASN A 52 -1.34 -23.01 32.48
CA ASN A 52 -1.24 -22.91 33.94
C ASN A 52 -1.49 -21.48 34.48
N ASN A 53 -2.48 -21.43 35.36
CA ASN A 53 -2.91 -20.48 36.40
C ASN A 53 -2.28 -19.08 36.56
N GLU A 54 -3.20 -18.12 36.66
CA GLU A 54 -3.06 -16.75 37.16
C GLU A 54 -2.38 -16.66 38.54
N THR A 55 -1.40 -15.75 38.62
CA THR A 55 -0.99 -15.09 39.86
C THR A 55 -0.80 -13.62 39.52
N ILE A 56 -1.60 -12.74 40.12
CA ILE A 56 -1.54 -11.29 39.92
C ILE A 56 -0.26 -10.74 40.55
N PRO A 57 0.69 -10.17 39.77
CA PRO A 57 1.87 -9.52 40.32
C PRO A 57 1.59 -8.05 40.67
N PRO A 58 2.40 -7.47 41.57
CA PRO A 58 2.27 -6.09 42.03
C PRO A 58 2.63 -5.08 40.94
N THR A 59 2.06 -3.88 41.09
CA THR A 59 2.19 -2.68 40.24
C THR A 59 3.64 -2.44 39.74
N PRO A 60 3.86 -2.32 38.42
CA PRO A 60 5.20 -2.12 37.88
C PRO A 60 5.71 -0.71 38.18
N VAL A 61 6.86 -0.66 38.83
CA VAL A 61 7.73 0.51 38.94
C VAL A 61 8.19 0.88 37.53
N VAL A 62 8.13 2.18 37.20
CA VAL A 62 8.57 2.80 35.94
C VAL A 62 9.83 2.11 35.39
N GLY A 63 9.65 1.43 34.25
CA GLY A 63 10.53 0.40 33.73
C GLY A 63 11.92 0.91 33.33
N SER A 64 12.94 0.12 33.67
CA SER A 64 14.23 0.18 32.99
C SER A 64 13.98 -0.14 31.51
N ALA A 65 14.44 0.74 30.61
CA ALA A 65 14.39 0.48 29.18
C ALA A 65 15.03 -0.89 28.91
N GLU A 66 14.23 -1.84 28.42
CA GLU A 66 14.72 -3.15 28.05
C GLU A 66 15.81 -2.97 26.99
N ALA A 67 16.99 -3.53 27.23
CA ALA A 67 18.13 -3.34 26.34
C ALA A 67 17.81 -3.93 24.95
N LEU A 68 18.06 -3.16 23.90
CA LEU A 68 17.86 -3.62 22.52
C LEU A 68 18.81 -4.79 22.22
N LYS A 69 18.26 -5.87 21.66
CA LYS A 69 19.02 -7.01 21.14
C LYS A 69 19.59 -6.65 19.77
N GLU A 70 20.70 -7.27 19.39
CA GLU A 70 21.17 -7.21 18.01
C GLU A 70 20.26 -8.05 17.11
N LEU A 71 19.96 -7.53 15.92
CA LEU A 71 19.19 -8.27 14.90
C LEU A 71 20.04 -9.47 14.42
N PRO A 72 19.50 -10.70 14.41
CA PRO A 72 20.26 -11.86 13.98
C PRO A 72 20.61 -11.76 12.48
N ALA A 73 21.79 -12.24 12.12
CA ALA A 73 22.20 -12.34 10.73
C ALA A 73 21.31 -13.36 9.96
N PRO A 74 21.10 -13.18 8.65
CA PRO A 74 20.38 -14.16 7.84
C PRO A 74 21.11 -15.50 7.82
N ASP A 75 20.36 -16.60 7.84
CA ASP A 75 20.91 -17.95 7.69
C ASP A 75 21.34 -18.25 6.24
N ALA A 76 21.75 -19.49 5.96
CA ALA A 76 22.18 -19.91 4.62
C ALA A 76 21.07 -19.82 3.55
N ASN A 77 19.80 -19.71 3.95
CA ASN A 77 18.64 -19.54 3.08
C ASN A 77 18.13 -18.09 3.05
N GLY A 78 18.84 -17.16 3.71
CA GLY A 78 18.41 -15.77 3.82
C GLY A 78 17.28 -15.53 4.81
N ILE A 79 17.08 -16.43 5.79
CA ILE A 79 16.01 -16.31 6.78
C ILE A 79 16.56 -15.67 8.07
N VAL A 80 15.84 -14.65 8.55
CA VAL A 80 16.03 -13.97 9.83
C VAL A 80 14.78 -14.24 10.68
N GLN A 81 14.88 -15.22 11.58
CA GLN A 81 13.82 -15.56 12.52
C GLN A 81 14.03 -14.79 13.83
N LEU A 82 13.05 -13.95 14.19
CA LEU A 82 13.07 -13.21 15.45
C LEU A 82 12.27 -13.96 16.53
N ALA A 83 12.83 -13.99 17.73
CA ALA A 83 12.10 -14.34 18.95
C ALA A 83 11.41 -13.08 19.53
N PRO A 84 10.46 -13.22 20.47
CA PRO A 84 9.90 -12.06 21.18
C PRO A 84 10.99 -11.14 21.77
N GLY A 85 10.76 -9.84 21.65
CA GLY A 85 11.62 -8.79 22.20
C GLY A 85 11.95 -7.67 21.20
N ARG A 86 12.76 -6.73 21.68
CA ARG A 86 13.14 -5.51 20.95
C ARG A 86 14.54 -5.67 20.33
N TYR A 87 14.66 -5.36 19.05
CA TYR A 87 15.90 -5.47 18.27
C TYR A 87 16.31 -4.10 17.73
N ALA A 88 17.58 -3.75 17.84
CA ALA A 88 18.13 -2.62 17.11
C ALA A 88 18.21 -2.98 15.63
N ALA A 89 17.66 -2.12 14.77
CA ALA A 89 17.78 -2.28 13.32
C ALA A 89 19.27 -2.32 12.92
N SER A 90 19.64 -3.25 12.06
CA SER A 90 20.98 -3.31 11.46
C SER A 90 20.88 -3.76 10.01
N PRO A 91 21.84 -3.39 9.14
CA PRO A 91 21.78 -3.76 7.73
C PRO A 91 21.74 -5.28 7.55
N LEU A 92 20.85 -5.76 6.67
CA LEU A 92 20.76 -7.17 6.31
C LEU A 92 20.89 -7.34 4.80
N GLN A 93 21.65 -8.36 4.40
CA GLN A 93 21.86 -8.69 3.00
C GLN A 93 21.79 -10.21 2.79
N SER A 94 21.12 -10.62 1.72
CA SER A 94 21.12 -11.99 1.20
C SER A 94 21.55 -11.99 -0.27
N THR A 95 22.16 -13.09 -0.73
CA THR A 95 22.49 -13.28 -2.16
C THR A 95 21.27 -13.74 -2.98
N GLY A 96 20.22 -14.22 -2.30
CA GLY A 96 18.95 -14.59 -2.90
C GLY A 96 17.81 -13.88 -2.17
N ASP A 97 16.75 -14.62 -1.86
CA ASP A 97 15.63 -14.09 -1.09
C ASP A 97 16.08 -13.75 0.35
N LEU A 98 15.47 -12.72 0.93
CA LEU A 98 15.64 -12.32 2.32
C LEU A 98 14.27 -12.33 3.00
N LEU A 99 14.12 -13.19 4.01
CA LEU A 99 12.90 -13.37 4.77
C LEU A 99 13.14 -12.94 6.21
N ILE A 100 12.43 -11.91 6.68
CA ILE A 100 12.47 -11.45 8.06
C ILE A 100 11.12 -11.76 8.68
N THR A 101 11.10 -12.64 9.68
CA THR A 101 9.84 -13.07 10.32
C THR A 101 9.93 -13.01 11.83
N GLY A 102 8.92 -12.44 12.46
CA GLY A 102 8.71 -12.53 13.90
C GLY A 102 7.97 -13.80 14.31
N PRO A 103 7.58 -13.90 15.59
CA PRO A 103 6.65 -14.90 16.08
C PRO A 103 5.21 -14.55 15.70
N ASP A 104 4.32 -15.54 15.61
CA ASP A 104 2.90 -15.34 15.32
C ASP A 104 2.17 -14.42 16.31
N SER A 105 2.74 -14.21 17.50
CA SER A 105 2.20 -13.28 18.49
C SER A 105 2.41 -11.81 18.16
N GLY A 106 3.33 -11.47 17.24
CA GLY A 106 3.65 -10.08 16.87
C GLY A 106 4.65 -9.38 17.81
N ASP A 107 5.12 -10.07 18.86
CA ASP A 107 5.94 -9.46 19.92
C ASP A 107 7.41 -9.19 19.54
N ALA A 108 7.77 -9.23 18.25
CA ALA A 108 9.11 -8.87 17.77
C ALA A 108 9.11 -7.45 17.24
N THR A 109 9.74 -6.54 18.00
CA THR A 109 9.84 -5.13 17.64
C THR A 109 11.23 -4.83 17.08
N ILE A 110 11.29 -4.23 15.89
CA ILE A 110 12.53 -3.69 15.32
C ILE A 110 12.50 -2.17 15.52
N VAL A 111 13.47 -1.67 16.27
CA VAL A 111 13.62 -0.26 16.61
C VAL A 111 14.62 0.36 15.64
N ILE A 112 14.18 1.33 14.86
CA ILE A 112 15.03 2.09 13.95
C ILE A 112 15.47 3.38 14.67
N GLU A 113 16.76 3.68 14.72
CA GLU A 113 17.24 4.89 15.39
C GLU A 113 17.09 6.15 14.50
N PRO A 114 16.95 7.38 15.08
CA PRO A 114 16.69 8.61 14.31
C PRO A 114 17.70 8.91 13.19
N GLN A 115 18.97 8.56 13.41
CA GLN A 115 20.08 8.82 12.48
C GLN A 115 20.39 7.63 11.57
N GLN A 116 19.60 6.57 11.65
CA GLN A 116 19.82 5.33 10.92
C GLN A 116 18.66 5.07 9.95
N SER A 117 19.02 4.61 8.76
CA SER A 117 18.11 3.92 7.85
C SER A 117 18.37 2.43 7.90
N TRP A 118 17.31 1.62 8.00
CA TRP A 118 17.40 0.17 8.00
C TRP A 118 17.57 -0.34 6.57
N SER A 119 18.80 -0.68 6.19
CA SER A 119 19.12 -1.14 4.84
C SER A 119 18.88 -2.64 4.68
N LEU A 120 18.11 -3.02 3.67
CA LEU A 120 17.79 -4.40 3.32
C LEU A 120 18.11 -4.67 1.85
N SER A 121 18.81 -5.78 1.56
CA SER A 121 19.14 -6.16 0.17
C SER A 121 18.97 -7.65 -0.08
N GLY A 122 18.33 -7.99 -1.20
CA GLY A 122 18.07 -9.37 -1.64
C GLY A 122 17.29 -9.38 -2.96
N ASP A 123 17.08 -10.56 -3.55
CA ASP A 123 16.33 -10.69 -4.80
C ASP A 123 14.84 -10.41 -4.58
N ARG A 124 14.26 -11.06 -3.56
CA ARG A 124 12.91 -10.82 -3.05
C ARG A 124 13.00 -10.60 -1.55
N ILE A 125 12.29 -9.60 -1.04
CA ILE A 125 12.27 -9.29 0.40
C ILE A 125 10.86 -9.51 0.92
N LEU A 126 10.73 -10.33 1.96
CA LEU A 126 9.49 -10.49 2.72
C LEU A 126 9.76 -10.11 4.18
N ILE A 127 8.99 -9.14 4.67
CA ILE A 127 8.96 -8.73 6.07
C ILE A 127 7.62 -9.17 6.64
N SER A 128 7.62 -9.99 7.68
CA SER A 128 6.38 -10.53 8.24
C SER A 128 6.34 -10.65 9.76
N GLN A 129 5.15 -10.45 10.35
CA GLN A 129 4.89 -10.64 11.78
C GLN A 129 5.84 -9.82 12.68
N VAL A 130 6.12 -8.57 12.30
CA VAL A 130 7.00 -7.69 13.07
C VAL A 130 6.34 -6.34 13.31
N HIS A 131 6.71 -5.73 14.43
CA HIS A 131 6.39 -4.34 14.74
C HIS A 131 7.61 -3.46 14.47
N LEU A 132 7.46 -2.39 13.68
CA LEU A 132 8.51 -1.41 13.46
C LEU A 132 8.24 -0.18 14.33
N GLU A 133 9.18 0.12 15.22
CA GLU A 133 9.21 1.37 15.95
C GLU A 133 10.09 2.37 15.22
N VAL A 134 9.49 3.48 14.84
CA VAL A 134 10.07 4.43 13.91
C VAL A 134 10.12 5.82 14.54
N PRO A 135 11.28 6.49 14.53
CA PRO A 135 11.41 7.82 15.10
C PRO A 135 10.72 8.82 14.19
N TYR A 136 10.06 9.81 14.79
CA TYR A 136 9.38 10.88 14.04
C TYR A 136 10.37 11.79 13.32
N GLU A 137 11.37 12.29 14.04
CA GLU A 137 12.39 13.17 13.48
C GLU A 137 13.47 12.36 12.79
N ARG A 138 13.42 12.29 11.46
CA ARG A 138 14.51 11.73 10.67
C ARG A 138 14.85 12.58 9.47
N THR A 139 15.86 12.14 8.73
CA THR A 139 16.20 12.67 7.41
C THR A 139 16.21 11.51 6.43
N GLY A 140 15.33 11.53 5.43
CA GLY A 140 15.21 10.45 4.43
C GLY A 140 14.27 9.34 4.87
N ALA A 141 14.48 8.13 4.34
CA ALA A 141 13.60 7.00 4.57
C ALA A 141 13.92 6.22 5.85
N ALA A 142 12.93 5.48 6.39
CA ALA A 142 13.15 4.58 7.52
C ALA A 142 13.91 3.32 7.13
N CYS A 143 13.52 2.79 5.98
CA CYS A 143 14.01 1.53 5.45
C CYS A 143 14.42 1.77 4.00
N ASP A 144 15.70 1.50 3.70
CA ASP A 144 16.20 1.50 2.33
C ASP A 144 16.26 0.06 1.83
N ILE A 145 15.32 -0.29 0.94
CA ILE A 145 15.13 -1.64 0.44
C ILE A 145 15.62 -1.73 -1.00
N GLN A 146 16.50 -2.70 -1.27
CA GLN A 146 16.97 -3.02 -2.60
C GLN A 146 16.58 -4.46 -2.99
N CYS A 147 15.52 -4.60 -3.79
CA CYS A 147 15.04 -5.90 -4.29
C CYS A 147 14.20 -5.77 -5.56
N GLN A 148 13.87 -6.89 -6.20
CA GLN A 148 12.98 -6.93 -7.37
C GLN A 148 11.50 -7.01 -6.98
N GLU A 149 11.20 -7.64 -5.86
CA GLU A 149 9.85 -7.86 -5.35
C GLU A 149 9.83 -7.68 -3.84
N LEU A 150 8.88 -6.88 -3.35
CA LEU A 150 8.73 -6.55 -1.94
C LEU A 150 7.36 -7.06 -1.44
N ALA A 151 7.40 -7.84 -0.36
CA ALA A 151 6.22 -8.30 0.34
C ALA A 151 6.26 -7.86 1.82
N VAL A 152 5.15 -7.33 2.31
CA VAL A 152 4.96 -6.90 3.69
C VAL A 152 3.68 -7.58 4.20
N ASP A 153 3.80 -8.49 5.16
CA ASP A 153 2.66 -9.29 5.62
C ASP A 153 2.56 -9.24 7.14
N ARG A 154 1.43 -8.78 7.69
CA ARG A 154 1.25 -8.74 9.15
C ARG A 154 2.33 -7.89 9.81
N VAL A 155 2.52 -6.68 9.30
CA VAL A 155 3.46 -5.70 9.86
C VAL A 155 2.69 -4.54 10.46
N GLN A 156 3.10 -4.12 11.66
CA GLN A 156 2.63 -2.90 12.27
C GLN A 156 3.76 -1.89 12.32
N VAL A 157 3.47 -0.62 12.08
CA VAL A 157 4.43 0.47 12.18
C VAL A 157 3.85 1.59 13.02
N THR A 158 4.62 2.03 14.00
CA THR A 158 4.25 3.15 14.88
C THR A 158 5.35 4.19 14.90
N THR A 159 4.96 5.46 14.80
CA THR A 159 5.87 6.60 14.93
C THR A 159 5.86 7.15 16.36
N SER A 160 7.01 7.59 16.87
CA SER A 160 7.15 8.04 18.27
C SER A 160 6.45 9.37 18.58
N SER A 161 5.93 10.11 17.59
CA SER A 161 5.22 11.37 17.81
C SER A 161 4.24 11.70 16.69
N PRO A 162 2.98 12.09 17.01
CA PRO A 162 2.05 12.69 16.08
C PRO A 162 2.33 14.19 15.98
N SER A 163 3.11 14.59 14.99
CA SER A 163 3.22 16.01 14.61
C SER A 163 2.90 16.16 13.12
N GLU A 164 2.16 17.21 12.82
CA GLU A 164 1.40 17.41 11.58
C GLU A 164 2.26 17.83 10.37
N THR A 165 3.60 17.88 10.47
CA THR A 165 4.38 18.77 9.58
C THR A 165 5.43 18.14 8.67
N ASN A 166 5.61 16.82 8.64
CA ASN A 166 6.63 16.22 7.76
C ASN A 166 6.12 15.05 6.90
N SER A 167 5.18 15.36 5.99
CA SER A 167 4.57 14.39 5.05
C SER A 167 5.54 13.89 3.96
N GLU A 168 6.67 14.57 3.76
CA GLU A 168 7.62 14.28 2.67
C GLU A 168 8.53 13.07 2.95
N GLN A 169 8.59 12.59 4.20
CA GLN A 169 9.48 11.49 4.55
C GLN A 169 8.81 10.15 4.33
N SER A 170 9.44 9.34 3.49
CA SER A 170 8.93 8.03 3.15
C SER A 170 9.34 6.99 4.21
N LEU A 171 8.46 6.07 4.57
CA LEU A 171 8.82 4.97 5.46
C LEU A 171 9.79 4.03 4.73
N ILE A 172 9.44 3.63 3.52
CA ILE A 172 10.21 2.68 2.73
C ILE A 172 10.66 3.34 1.43
N SER A 173 11.98 3.48 1.24
CA SER A 173 12.56 3.76 -0.07
C SER A 173 12.89 2.44 -0.76
N TRP A 174 12.37 2.24 -1.95
CA TRP A 174 12.51 0.99 -2.69
C TRP A 174 13.22 1.20 -4.04
N ASN A 175 14.35 0.53 -4.17
CA ASN A 175 15.19 0.50 -5.36
C ASN A 175 15.27 -0.91 -5.94
N LEU A 176 15.43 -1.02 -7.27
CA LEU A 176 15.69 -2.31 -7.90
C LEU A 176 17.13 -2.75 -7.64
N LEU A 177 17.29 -4.04 -7.37
CA LEU A 177 18.61 -4.66 -7.35
C LEU A 177 19.24 -4.68 -8.75
N ARG A 178 18.42 -4.94 -9.78
CA ARG A 178 18.83 -5.00 -11.19
C ARG A 178 17.74 -4.38 -12.06
N SER A 179 18.04 -3.28 -12.73
CA SER A 179 17.07 -2.52 -13.54
C SER A 179 16.62 -3.21 -14.84
N SER A 180 17.29 -4.29 -15.25
CA SER A 180 17.01 -5.04 -16.49
C SER A 180 16.00 -6.17 -16.32
N ASP A 181 15.60 -6.49 -15.09
CA ASP A 181 14.66 -7.57 -14.82
C ASP A 181 13.24 -7.16 -15.20
N VAL A 182 12.63 -7.89 -16.15
CA VAL A 182 11.27 -7.63 -16.63
C VAL A 182 10.20 -8.05 -15.64
N THR A 183 10.56 -8.80 -14.59
CA THR A 183 9.64 -9.31 -13.59
C THR A 183 9.63 -8.46 -12.31
N SER A 184 10.45 -7.41 -12.27
CA SER A 184 10.59 -6.53 -11.10
C SER A 184 9.41 -5.58 -10.90
N GLY A 185 9.38 -4.93 -9.75
CA GLY A 185 8.41 -3.89 -9.45
C GLY A 185 7.03 -4.42 -9.09
N ARG A 186 7.03 -5.50 -8.31
CA ARG A 186 5.84 -6.07 -7.66
C ARG A 186 5.87 -5.83 -6.16
N LEU A 187 4.84 -5.16 -5.65
CA LEU A 187 4.63 -4.87 -4.25
C LEU A 187 3.38 -5.58 -3.73
N TYR A 188 3.51 -6.28 -2.62
CA TYR A 188 2.41 -6.93 -1.93
C TYR A 188 2.39 -6.48 -0.47
N VAL A 189 1.26 -5.96 -0.02
CA VAL A 189 1.08 -5.61 1.39
C VAL A 189 -0.21 -6.22 1.90
N ARG A 190 -0.12 -7.00 2.97
CA ARG A 190 -1.26 -7.73 3.52
C ARG A 190 -1.36 -7.59 5.04
N ASP A 191 -2.58 -7.44 5.55
CA ASP A 191 -2.89 -7.52 6.99
C ASP A 191 -1.98 -6.60 7.84
N SER A 192 -1.67 -5.42 7.31
CA SER A 192 -0.63 -4.52 7.86
C SER A 192 -1.21 -3.16 8.25
N ALA A 193 -0.64 -2.55 9.29
CA ALA A 193 -1.08 -1.28 9.85
C ALA A 193 0.08 -0.29 9.93
N PHE A 194 -0.07 0.87 9.29
CA PHE A 194 0.92 1.95 9.29
C PHE A 194 0.28 3.16 9.94
N LEU A 195 0.63 3.40 11.20
CA LEU A 195 -0.09 4.35 12.05
C LEU A 195 0.69 5.65 12.15
N ASN A 196 0.03 6.74 11.75
CA ASN A 196 0.56 8.09 11.75
C ASN A 196 1.95 8.15 11.06
N VAL A 197 1.99 7.62 9.85
CA VAL A 197 3.21 7.60 9.02
C VAL A 197 3.16 8.72 7.99
N GLY A 198 4.36 9.18 7.60
CA GLY A 198 4.55 9.96 6.37
C GLY A 198 4.28 9.09 5.14
N SER A 199 4.86 9.47 4.01
CA SER A 199 4.66 8.69 2.78
C SER A 199 5.09 7.23 2.98
N LEU A 200 4.35 6.24 2.49
CA LEU A 200 4.61 4.86 2.87
C LEU A 200 5.70 4.23 1.99
N PHE A 201 5.49 4.23 0.67
CA PHE A 201 6.44 3.68 -0.29
C PHE A 201 6.92 4.75 -1.27
N ASP A 202 8.21 5.01 -1.28
CA ASP A 202 8.91 5.77 -2.31
C ASP A 202 9.60 4.82 -3.29
N VAL A 203 9.11 4.77 -4.52
CA VAL A 203 9.52 3.82 -5.55
C VAL A 203 10.34 4.54 -6.61
N ALA A 204 11.65 4.26 -6.63
CA ALA A 204 12.60 4.95 -7.48
C ALA A 204 12.63 4.46 -8.95
N PHE A 205 11.67 3.63 -9.36
CA PHE A 205 11.64 2.96 -10.66
C PHE A 205 10.18 2.77 -11.13
N PRO A 206 9.93 2.44 -12.42
CA PRO A 206 8.58 2.24 -12.92
C PRO A 206 7.93 0.97 -12.33
N LEU A 207 6.94 1.16 -11.46
CA LEU A 207 6.18 0.08 -10.84
C LEU A 207 5.37 -0.71 -11.89
N GLN A 208 5.31 -2.03 -11.76
CA GLN A 208 4.42 -2.88 -12.57
C GLN A 208 3.10 -3.15 -11.84
N GLN A 209 3.18 -3.55 -10.58
CA GLN A 209 2.02 -3.93 -9.80
C GLN A 209 2.22 -3.62 -8.31
N ALA A 210 1.18 -3.08 -7.67
CA ALA A 210 1.04 -3.05 -6.22
C ALA A 210 -0.31 -3.62 -5.81
N THR A 211 -0.34 -4.46 -4.78
CA THR A 211 -1.56 -5.01 -4.22
C THR A 211 -1.56 -4.80 -2.71
N PHE A 212 -2.61 -4.15 -2.23
CA PHE A 212 -2.87 -3.87 -0.83
C PHE A 212 -4.11 -4.66 -0.43
N GLU A 213 -3.96 -5.57 0.52
CA GLU A 213 -5.06 -6.37 1.06
C GLU A 213 -5.14 -6.18 2.57
N ASN A 214 -6.28 -5.74 3.08
CA ASN A 214 -6.47 -5.49 4.49
C ASN A 214 -5.40 -4.56 5.07
N LEU A 215 -5.15 -3.45 4.38
CA LEU A 215 -4.19 -2.42 4.77
C LEU A 215 -4.90 -1.32 5.56
N LEU A 216 -4.35 -0.94 6.71
CA LEU A 216 -4.66 0.32 7.36
C LEU A 216 -3.47 1.29 7.25
N GLN A 217 -3.70 2.47 6.69
CA GLN A 217 -2.76 3.59 6.77
C GLN A 217 -3.47 4.78 7.41
N THR A 218 -2.83 5.41 8.39
CA THR A 218 -3.27 6.68 8.96
C THR A 218 -2.17 7.73 8.88
N GLY A 219 -2.56 9.00 8.76
CA GLY A 219 -1.65 10.15 8.72
C GLY A 219 -1.33 10.64 7.30
N PRO A 220 -0.78 11.86 7.18
CA PRO A 220 -0.89 12.70 5.97
C PRO A 220 -0.02 12.27 4.79
N GLY A 221 0.71 11.16 4.91
CA GLY A 221 1.61 10.67 3.87
C GLY A 221 0.92 10.05 2.66
N ASN A 222 1.58 10.09 1.51
CA ASN A 222 1.13 9.36 0.33
C ASN A 222 1.28 7.85 0.56
N LEU A 223 0.37 7.03 0.04
CA LEU A 223 0.59 5.58 0.09
C LEU A 223 1.75 5.17 -0.83
N LEU A 224 1.67 5.56 -2.11
CA LEU A 224 2.68 5.27 -3.13
C LEU A 224 3.19 6.54 -3.77
N GLN A 225 4.50 6.69 -3.83
CA GLN A 225 5.17 7.72 -4.62
C GLN A 225 6.03 7.06 -5.69
N LEU A 226 5.69 7.28 -6.96
CA LEU A 226 6.37 6.68 -8.11
C LEU A 226 7.25 7.75 -8.77
N GLN A 227 8.53 7.82 -8.39
CA GLN A 227 9.43 8.91 -8.81
C GLN A 227 9.62 8.98 -10.33
N GLN A 228 9.60 7.83 -11.02
CA GLN A 228 9.74 7.73 -12.47
C GLN A 228 8.39 7.52 -13.19
N GLY A 229 7.27 7.64 -12.47
CA GLY A 229 5.94 7.36 -12.98
C GLY A 229 5.77 5.92 -13.46
N VAL A 230 5.07 5.75 -14.59
CA VAL A 230 4.84 4.45 -15.22
C VAL A 230 5.66 4.33 -16.51
N LYS A 231 6.18 3.13 -16.80
CA LYS A 231 6.98 2.86 -18.00
C LYS A 231 6.20 3.20 -19.29
N PRO A 232 6.82 3.85 -20.29
CA PRO A 232 6.25 4.06 -21.63
C PRO A 232 5.57 2.84 -22.22
N GLY A 233 4.32 3.00 -22.64
CA GLY A 233 3.51 1.92 -23.23
C GLY A 233 3.19 0.76 -22.27
N GLY A 234 3.60 0.86 -21.01
CA GLY A 234 3.29 -0.08 -19.94
C GLY A 234 2.01 0.30 -19.19
N THR A 235 1.62 -0.58 -18.27
CA THR A 235 0.53 -0.32 -17.33
C THR A 235 0.99 -0.68 -15.94
N ALA A 236 0.84 0.24 -14.99
CA ALA A 236 0.98 -0.02 -13.57
C ALA A 236 -0.39 -0.31 -12.97
N ALA A 237 -0.54 -1.44 -12.28
CA ALA A 237 -1.78 -1.82 -11.61
C ALA A 237 -1.66 -1.68 -10.10
N VAL A 238 -2.52 -0.86 -9.49
CA VAL A 238 -2.59 -0.67 -8.04
C VAL A 238 -3.96 -1.15 -7.57
N THR A 239 -3.98 -2.21 -6.76
CA THR A 239 -5.23 -2.85 -6.30
C THR A 239 -5.40 -2.72 -4.79
N PHE A 240 -6.60 -2.32 -4.37
CA PHE A 240 -7.00 -2.20 -2.96
C PHE A 240 -8.09 -3.21 -2.62
N VAL A 241 -7.92 -4.02 -1.59
CA VAL A 241 -8.93 -4.98 -1.14
C VAL A 241 -9.08 -4.84 0.36
N ASN A 242 -10.25 -4.38 0.82
CA ASN A 242 -10.50 -4.10 2.24
C ASN A 242 -9.45 -3.15 2.84
N CYS A 243 -9.07 -2.06 2.15
CA CYS A 243 -8.09 -1.11 2.67
C CYS A 243 -8.76 0.10 3.31
N THR A 244 -8.15 0.69 4.34
CA THR A 244 -8.51 2.01 4.88
C THR A 244 -7.30 2.92 4.80
N LEU A 245 -7.37 3.97 3.97
CA LEU A 245 -6.49 5.14 4.06
C LEU A 245 -7.28 6.22 4.79
N ARG A 246 -6.78 6.71 5.92
CA ARG A 246 -7.48 7.68 6.77
C ARG A 246 -6.60 8.88 7.06
N ASP A 247 -7.09 10.06 6.67
CA ASP A 247 -6.31 11.30 6.73
C ASP A 247 -4.99 11.16 5.94
N ALA A 248 -5.04 10.41 4.84
CA ALA A 248 -3.88 10.10 4.03
C ALA A 248 -3.57 11.23 3.03
N GLY A 249 -2.33 11.27 2.56
CA GLY A 249 -1.96 11.97 1.32
C GLY A 249 -2.57 11.28 0.10
N ALA A 250 -1.98 11.47 -1.07
CA ALA A 250 -2.44 10.78 -2.28
C ALA A 250 -2.32 9.26 -2.15
N ALA A 251 -3.27 8.52 -2.75
CA ALA A 251 -3.14 7.08 -2.86
C ALA A 251 -1.98 6.71 -3.79
N VAL A 252 -1.80 7.47 -4.87
CA VAL A 252 -0.64 7.37 -5.76
C VAL A 252 -0.19 8.77 -6.17
N SER A 253 1.08 9.06 -5.96
CA SER A 253 1.78 10.25 -6.42
C SER A 253 2.73 9.85 -7.56
N LEU A 254 2.66 10.53 -8.70
CA LEU A 254 3.37 10.22 -9.94
C LEU A 254 4.36 11.33 -10.29
N GLY A 255 5.64 10.99 -10.30
CA GLY A 255 6.67 11.85 -10.85
C GLY A 255 6.54 11.92 -12.37
N LEU A 256 6.54 13.14 -12.90
CA LEU A 256 6.59 13.39 -14.33
C LEU A 256 8.03 13.68 -14.77
N ASP A 257 8.41 13.09 -15.90
CA ASP A 257 9.67 13.34 -16.57
C ASP A 257 9.36 13.87 -17.99
N ASP A 258 9.81 15.08 -18.29
CA ASP A 258 9.60 15.75 -19.58
C ASP A 258 10.13 14.93 -20.76
N SER A 259 11.09 14.04 -20.52
CA SER A 259 11.67 13.18 -21.54
C SER A 259 10.88 11.87 -21.78
N ASN A 260 9.93 11.57 -20.91
CA ASN A 260 9.28 10.27 -20.85
C ASN A 260 7.74 10.43 -20.86
N PRO A 261 7.07 10.05 -21.95
CA PRO A 261 5.62 10.19 -22.04
C PRO A 261 4.85 9.21 -21.14
N GLY A 262 5.46 8.52 -20.17
CA GLY A 262 4.75 7.72 -19.19
C GLY A 262 3.92 6.55 -19.76
N GLY A 263 3.43 5.69 -18.86
CA GLY A 263 2.46 4.63 -19.17
C GLY A 263 1.08 4.92 -18.59
N HIS A 264 0.26 3.88 -18.51
CA HIS A 264 -1.08 3.96 -17.90
C HIS A 264 -1.05 3.51 -16.42
N LEU A 265 -1.67 4.27 -15.54
CA LEU A 265 -1.98 3.87 -14.17
C LEU A 265 -3.42 3.34 -14.10
N THR A 266 -3.58 2.15 -13.53
CA THR A 266 -4.88 1.57 -13.24
C THR A 266 -5.04 1.43 -11.72
N LEU A 267 -6.05 2.10 -11.16
CA LEU A 267 -6.47 1.95 -9.78
C LEU A 267 -7.67 0.99 -9.74
N GLY A 268 -7.51 -0.10 -9.01
CA GLY A 268 -8.45 -1.17 -8.83
C GLY A 268 -8.87 -1.26 -7.36
N GLY A 269 -10.10 -1.63 -7.04
CA GLY A 269 -10.32 -2.10 -5.68
C GLY A 269 -11.70 -2.60 -5.31
N LYS A 270 -11.77 -3.15 -4.11
CA LYS A 270 -12.95 -3.78 -3.54
C LYS A 270 -13.06 -3.41 -2.07
N GLU A 271 -14.25 -2.96 -1.68
CA GLU A 271 -14.60 -2.68 -0.28
C GLU A 271 -13.55 -1.85 0.48
N SER A 272 -12.98 -0.84 -0.17
CA SER A 272 -11.87 -0.05 0.39
C SER A 272 -12.26 1.41 0.57
N LEU A 273 -11.82 2.00 1.67
CA LEU A 273 -11.99 3.40 2.04
C LEU A 273 -10.71 4.17 1.73
N LEU A 274 -10.79 5.11 0.79
CA LEU A 274 -9.67 5.98 0.42
C LEU A 274 -10.00 7.41 0.89
N LEU A 275 -9.88 7.65 2.20
CA LEU A 275 -10.18 8.95 2.82
C LEU A 275 -8.89 9.79 2.88
N ILE A 276 -8.60 10.36 1.73
CA ILE A 276 -7.51 11.30 1.48
C ILE A 276 -7.84 12.64 2.18
N GLY A 277 -6.84 13.38 2.65
CA GLY A 277 -7.00 14.67 3.31
C GLY A 277 -7.44 15.78 2.34
N ASP A 278 -7.98 16.87 2.89
CA ASP A 278 -8.64 17.95 2.11
C ASP A 278 -7.71 18.64 1.09
N ASP A 279 -6.40 18.69 1.36
CA ASP A 279 -5.38 19.31 0.49
C ASP A 279 -4.69 18.31 -0.46
N ASN A 280 -5.31 17.15 -0.67
CA ASN A 280 -4.76 16.06 -1.46
C ASN A 280 -5.76 15.56 -2.51
N ALA A 281 -5.26 14.85 -3.52
CA ALA A 281 -6.06 14.16 -4.53
C ALA A 281 -5.86 12.65 -4.49
N LEU A 282 -6.80 11.88 -5.05
CA LEU A 282 -6.63 10.41 -5.16
C LEU A 282 -5.35 10.04 -5.92
N VAL A 283 -5.13 10.69 -7.07
CA VAL A 283 -3.89 10.61 -7.84
C VAL A 283 -3.26 11.99 -7.95
N GLU A 284 -1.99 12.10 -7.60
CA GLU A 284 -1.24 13.34 -7.75
C GLU A 284 -0.15 13.21 -8.79
N PHE A 285 0.10 14.29 -9.51
CA PHE A 285 1.27 14.45 -10.35
C PHE A 285 2.21 15.46 -9.72
N HIS A 286 3.50 15.19 -9.74
CA HIS A 286 4.51 16.13 -9.29
C HIS A 286 5.69 16.18 -10.25
N SER A 287 6.44 17.28 -10.17
CA SER A 287 7.60 17.55 -11.03
C SER A 287 7.21 17.68 -12.52
N GLY A 288 8.13 18.18 -13.34
CA GLY A 288 7.98 18.20 -14.80
C GLY A 288 6.76 18.95 -15.36
N ARG A 289 6.39 18.65 -16.61
CA ARG A 289 5.22 19.21 -17.29
C ARG A 289 4.12 18.17 -17.42
N LEU A 290 2.92 18.52 -16.93
CA LEU A 290 1.72 17.68 -17.11
C LEU A 290 1.44 17.42 -18.60
N PRO A 291 1.41 16.14 -19.03
CA PRO A 291 1.07 15.76 -20.40
C PRO A 291 -0.36 16.18 -20.76
N PRO A 292 -0.64 16.63 -22.00
CA PRO A 292 -1.98 17.05 -22.40
C PRO A 292 -3.02 15.90 -22.35
N ASP A 293 -2.56 14.66 -22.46
CA ASP A 293 -3.32 13.41 -22.44
C ASP A 293 -3.29 12.71 -21.07
N TRP A 294 -2.92 13.41 -19.98
CA TRP A 294 -2.76 12.81 -18.65
C TRP A 294 -3.99 12.01 -18.18
N ALA A 295 -5.20 12.47 -18.51
CA ALA A 295 -6.44 11.84 -18.06
C ALA A 295 -6.68 10.47 -18.71
N GLU A 296 -6.26 10.29 -19.97
CA GLU A 296 -6.36 9.01 -20.69
C GLU A 296 -5.42 7.95 -20.12
N ARG A 297 -4.44 8.38 -19.32
CA ARG A 297 -3.45 7.53 -18.66
C ARG A 297 -3.89 7.04 -17.31
N ILE A 298 -4.94 7.62 -16.73
CA ILE A 298 -5.48 7.16 -15.45
C ILE A 298 -6.80 6.43 -15.72
N ARG A 299 -6.92 5.25 -15.14
CA ARG A 299 -8.18 4.54 -15.04
C ARG A 299 -8.45 4.17 -13.60
N VAL A 300 -9.68 4.42 -13.15
CA VAL A 300 -10.16 4.01 -11.84
C VAL A 300 -11.28 3.01 -12.06
N SER A 301 -11.18 1.85 -11.43
CA SER A 301 -12.18 0.78 -11.52
C SER A 301 -12.32 0.11 -10.15
N GLY A 302 -13.52 -0.19 -9.70
CA GLY A 302 -13.68 -0.92 -8.45
C GLY A 302 -15.08 -1.45 -8.16
N GLU A 303 -15.15 -2.47 -7.32
CA GLU A 303 -16.40 -2.97 -6.74
C GLU A 303 -16.43 -2.52 -5.26
N GLY A 304 -16.67 -1.23 -5.04
CA GLY A 304 -16.69 -0.65 -3.69
C GLY A 304 -15.40 0.06 -3.29
N LEU A 305 -14.74 0.73 -4.22
CA LEU A 305 -13.80 1.81 -3.87
C LEU A 305 -14.63 3.01 -3.41
N ILE A 306 -14.45 3.45 -2.18
CA ILE A 306 -15.21 4.54 -1.57
C ILE A 306 -14.27 5.74 -1.38
N PHE A 307 -14.65 6.87 -1.95
CA PHE A 307 -13.86 8.09 -1.97
C PHE A 307 -14.76 9.31 -1.66
N PRO A 308 -14.29 10.31 -0.88
CA PRO A 308 -15.09 11.49 -0.56
C PRO A 308 -15.50 12.28 -1.81
N ALA A 309 -16.79 12.63 -1.91
CA ALA A 309 -17.33 13.31 -3.10
C ALA A 309 -16.76 14.73 -3.34
N ASN A 310 -16.26 15.37 -2.28
CA ASN A 310 -15.76 16.75 -2.34
C ASN A 310 -14.25 16.83 -2.62
N HIS A 311 -13.57 15.69 -2.74
CA HIS A 311 -12.12 15.65 -2.96
C HIS A 311 -11.80 15.52 -4.45
N PRO A 312 -10.69 16.11 -4.92
CA PRO A 312 -10.25 15.94 -6.30
C PRO A 312 -9.78 14.50 -6.56
N LEU A 313 -10.19 13.92 -7.70
CA LEU A 313 -9.67 12.62 -8.13
C LEU A 313 -8.24 12.71 -8.68
N ALA A 314 -7.90 13.85 -9.26
CA ALA A 314 -6.56 14.12 -9.75
C ALA A 314 -6.13 15.54 -9.41
N GLY A 315 -4.85 15.71 -9.11
CA GLY A 315 -4.25 17.01 -8.83
C GLY A 315 -2.81 17.09 -9.33
N TYR A 316 -2.35 18.30 -9.57
CA TYR A 316 -0.95 18.59 -9.86
C TYR A 316 -0.36 19.35 -8.68
N ARG A 317 0.64 18.77 -8.02
CA ARG A 317 1.34 19.38 -6.90
C ARG A 317 2.57 20.12 -7.41
N PHE A 318 2.63 21.41 -7.13
CA PHE A 318 3.78 22.24 -7.46
C PHE A 318 4.92 22.03 -6.44
N ASP A 319 6.13 22.45 -6.81
CA ASP A 319 7.29 22.46 -5.90
C ASP A 319 7.07 23.35 -4.66
N SER A 320 6.09 24.27 -4.71
CA SER A 320 5.65 25.06 -3.55
C SER A 320 4.81 24.27 -2.55
N GLY A 321 4.47 23.02 -2.84
CA GLY A 321 3.55 22.17 -2.08
C GLY A 321 2.07 22.41 -2.41
N GLU A 322 1.73 23.48 -3.16
CA GLU A 322 0.35 23.79 -3.53
C GLU A 322 -0.22 22.72 -4.46
N LEU A 323 -1.41 22.20 -4.12
CA LEU A 323 -2.17 21.32 -4.98
C LEU A 323 -3.10 22.12 -5.89
N ARG A 324 -2.96 21.94 -7.20
CA ARG A 324 -3.94 22.40 -8.17
C ARG A 324 -4.81 21.23 -8.63
N PRO A 325 -6.11 21.22 -8.28
CA PRO A 325 -7.05 20.22 -8.78
C PRO A 325 -7.07 20.18 -10.31
N LEU A 326 -7.10 18.99 -10.88
CA LEU A 326 -7.23 18.77 -12.31
C LEU A 326 -8.68 18.37 -12.65
N ASP A 327 -9.13 18.75 -13.85
CA ASP A 327 -10.46 18.36 -14.31
C ASP A 327 -10.54 16.86 -14.56
N SER A 328 -11.26 16.16 -13.68
CA SER A 328 -11.38 14.70 -13.68
C SER A 328 -12.53 14.18 -14.53
N GLN A 329 -13.27 15.04 -15.25
CA GLN A 329 -14.37 14.62 -16.14
C GLN A 329 -13.92 13.66 -17.27
N SER A 330 -12.64 13.69 -17.60
CA SER A 330 -12.04 12.87 -18.66
C SER A 330 -11.38 11.58 -18.14
N ILE A 331 -11.30 11.38 -16.82
CA ILE A 331 -10.79 10.14 -16.24
C ILE A 331 -11.83 9.04 -16.43
N ASN A 332 -11.38 7.87 -16.88
CA ASN A 332 -12.25 6.71 -16.98
C ASN A 332 -12.48 6.12 -15.58
N ILE A 333 -13.67 6.32 -15.04
CA ILE A 333 -14.07 5.91 -13.70
C ILE A 333 -15.21 4.90 -13.80
N ASP A 334 -15.03 3.73 -13.19
CA ASP A 334 -16.05 2.69 -13.07
C ASP A 334 -16.12 2.21 -11.62
N GLY A 335 -17.32 2.25 -11.01
CA GLY A 335 -17.55 1.71 -9.66
C GLY A 335 -16.84 2.41 -8.49
N LEU A 336 -16.52 3.71 -8.66
CA LEU A 336 -16.19 4.59 -7.53
C LEU A 336 -17.48 5.02 -6.82
N LEU A 337 -17.53 4.80 -5.51
CA LEU A 337 -18.64 5.17 -4.65
C LEU A 337 -18.27 6.36 -3.77
N SER A 338 -19.28 7.08 -3.28
CA SER A 338 -19.11 8.10 -2.26
C SER A 338 -20.18 7.96 -1.20
N GLY A 339 -19.88 8.37 0.02
CA GLY A 339 -20.77 8.24 1.16
C GLY A 339 -20.15 8.83 2.41
N ASN A 340 -20.96 8.93 3.47
CA ASN A 340 -20.47 9.37 4.77
C ASN A 340 -20.00 8.15 5.57
N ILE A 341 -18.83 8.28 6.18
CA ILE A 341 -18.22 7.24 7.01
C ILE A 341 -18.02 7.80 8.41
N GLU A 342 -18.40 7.03 9.42
CA GLU A 342 -18.13 7.31 10.82
C GLU A 342 -17.24 6.21 11.39
N PHE A 343 -16.15 6.62 12.04
CA PHE A 343 -15.19 5.74 12.68
C PHE A 343 -15.45 5.64 14.18
N ALA A 344 -14.93 4.58 14.80
CA ALA A 344 -15.08 4.33 16.23
C ALA A 344 -14.46 5.45 17.10
N ASP A 345 -13.33 6.02 16.68
CA ASP A 345 -12.63 7.11 17.37
C ASP A 345 -11.83 7.94 16.35
N ASN A 346 -11.47 9.18 16.69
CA ASN A 346 -10.57 10.05 15.94
C ASN A 346 -9.08 9.79 16.18
N ASN A 347 -8.73 8.95 17.16
CA ASN A 347 -7.34 8.60 17.42
C ASN A 347 -6.71 7.84 16.24
N LEU A 348 -5.76 8.45 15.53
CA LEU A 348 -5.08 7.82 14.38
C LEU A 348 -3.98 6.83 14.78
N ASN A 349 -3.66 6.72 16.07
CA ASN A 349 -2.55 5.90 16.59
C ASN A 349 -2.95 4.49 17.00
N THR A 350 -4.21 4.11 16.86
CA THR A 350 -4.67 2.74 17.13
C THR A 350 -5.46 2.19 15.95
N PRO A 351 -5.28 0.91 15.59
CA PRO A 351 -6.06 0.32 14.52
C PRO A 351 -7.56 0.35 14.80
N GLU A 352 -7.97 0.03 16.03
CA GLU A 352 -9.37 -0.09 16.43
C GLU A 352 -10.17 1.20 16.26
N ALA A 353 -9.51 2.35 16.40
CA ALA A 353 -10.12 3.66 16.17
C ALA A 353 -10.59 3.84 14.73
N SER A 354 -10.00 3.11 13.77
CA SER A 354 -10.36 3.14 12.36
C SER A 354 -11.41 2.10 11.97
N ASN A 355 -12.01 1.41 12.94
CA ASN A 355 -13.20 0.60 12.69
C ASN A 355 -14.37 1.47 12.26
N VAL A 356 -15.04 1.07 11.18
CA VAL A 356 -16.24 1.75 10.68
C VAL A 356 -17.44 1.35 11.53
N ILE A 357 -18.01 2.32 12.25
CA ILE A 357 -19.23 2.10 13.05
C ILE A 357 -20.50 2.44 12.28
N LYS A 358 -20.38 3.32 11.27
CA LYS A 358 -21.50 3.69 10.39
C LYS A 358 -20.98 4.02 8.98
N ALA A 359 -21.69 3.54 7.96
CA ALA A 359 -21.39 3.84 6.57
C ALA A 359 -22.68 4.09 5.78
N ASP A 360 -22.91 5.35 5.41
CA ASP A 360 -24.05 5.76 4.58
C ASP A 360 -23.58 5.87 3.12
N ILE A 361 -23.40 4.71 2.46
CA ILE A 361 -22.91 4.61 1.08
C ILE A 361 -24.03 4.06 0.17
N PRO A 362 -24.60 4.88 -0.73
CA PRO A 362 -25.58 4.41 -1.69
C PRO A 362 -25.03 3.29 -2.59
N LEU A 363 -25.90 2.37 -3.01
CA LEU A 363 -25.62 1.34 -4.02
C LEU A 363 -24.62 0.25 -3.61
N ARG A 364 -24.12 0.27 -2.38
CA ARG A 364 -23.26 -0.79 -1.85
C ARG A 364 -24.07 -2.07 -1.61
N GLN A 365 -23.55 -3.20 -2.11
CA GLN A 365 -24.23 -4.50 -2.01
C GLN A 365 -23.84 -5.28 -0.74
N SER A 366 -22.61 -5.10 -0.25
CA SER A 366 -22.13 -5.78 0.95
C SER A 366 -22.76 -5.21 2.23
N GLN A 367 -23.01 -6.08 3.20
CA GLN A 367 -23.47 -5.72 4.54
C GLN A 367 -22.33 -5.59 5.56
N LEU A 368 -21.17 -6.17 5.29
CA LEU A 368 -19.99 -6.03 6.15
C LEU A 368 -19.51 -4.58 6.12
N PRO A 369 -18.92 -4.01 7.17
CA PRO A 369 -18.30 -2.67 7.06
C PRO A 369 -17.21 -2.66 5.98
N PRO A 370 -17.09 -1.60 5.16
CA PRO A 370 -15.97 -1.45 4.22
C PRO A 370 -14.68 -1.09 4.96
N GLY A 371 -13.54 -1.22 4.27
CA GLY A 371 -12.23 -0.86 4.80
C GLY A 371 -11.50 -2.03 5.45
N ALA A 372 -10.42 -1.71 6.16
CA ALA A 372 -9.58 -2.67 6.87
C ALA A 372 -10.33 -3.35 8.02
N ASP A 373 -10.23 -4.66 8.08
CA ASP A 373 -10.58 -5.50 9.21
C ASP A 373 -9.46 -5.44 10.26
N THR A 374 -9.67 -4.57 11.26
CA THR A 374 -8.69 -4.34 12.34
C THR A 374 -8.46 -5.56 13.22
N THR A 375 -9.35 -6.56 13.20
CA THR A 375 -9.18 -7.79 13.99
C THR A 375 -8.15 -8.74 13.38
N ARG A 376 -7.82 -8.56 12.11
CA ARG A 376 -6.79 -9.30 11.37
C ARG A 376 -5.43 -8.60 11.36
N LEU A 377 -5.38 -7.32 11.73
CA LEU A 377 -4.12 -6.58 11.83
C LEU A 377 -3.34 -7.10 13.04
N VAL A 378 -2.01 -7.17 12.91
CA VAL A 378 -1.13 -7.48 14.06
C VAL A 378 -1.33 -6.41 15.13
N ARG A 379 -1.23 -6.84 16.39
CA ARG A 379 -1.42 -6.01 17.59
C ARG A 379 -0.12 -5.78 18.33
#